data_AF-K2CNU4-F1
#
_entry.id   AF-K2CNU4-F1
#
_cell.length_a   1.000
_cell.length_b   1.000
_cell.length_c   1.000
_cell.angle_alpha   90.00
_cell.angle_beta   90.00
_cell.angle_gamma   90.00
#
_symmetry.space_group_name_H-M   'P 1'
#
loop_
_entity.id
_entity.type
_entity.pdbx_description
1 polymer ?
#
loop_
_entity_poly.entity_id
_entity_poly.type
_entity_poly.pdbx_seq_one_letter_code
_entity_poly.pdbx_strand_id
1 'polypeptide(L)'
;MNCLRNRIALVFFLALLITSGCRIIPWFGDYGESTEYLPKGEVILSRNVEASQALSFSSPQFKLYIPAGALRYDSRVEITRYPLLLSGLNLPKEYRPVSELYSINVLPAFNTLSQAATLKFSIANAVAGRSYMAAYRDSDGKWNFASPLAQTLTSDLVVETLNFSDWLVVE
;
A
#
# COMPACT_ATOMS: atom_id res chain seq x y z
N MET A 1 -42.48 36.74 -8.23
CA MET A 1 -42.07 35.59 -7.39
C MET A 1 -40.92 34.76 -7.99
N ASN A 2 -39.99 35.35 -8.75
CA ASN A 2 -38.89 34.59 -9.39
C ASN A 2 -37.52 34.73 -8.70
N CYS A 3 -37.38 35.68 -7.76
CA CYS A 3 -36.09 35.94 -7.10
C CYS A 3 -35.76 34.87 -6.03
N LEU A 4 -36.75 34.35 -5.30
CA LEU A 4 -36.53 33.30 -4.31
C LEU A 4 -36.19 31.94 -4.96
N ARG A 5 -36.83 31.64 -6.09
CA ARG A 5 -36.68 30.36 -6.80
C ARG A 5 -35.29 30.20 -7.43
N ASN A 6 -34.71 31.28 -7.96
CA ASN A 6 -33.33 31.27 -8.47
C ASN A 6 -32.28 31.13 -7.35
N ARG A 7 -32.54 31.66 -6.14
CA ARG A 7 -31.62 31.51 -5.01
C ARG A 7 -31.56 30.07 -4.48
N ILE A 8 -32.69 29.37 -4.45
CA ILE A 8 -32.75 27.95 -4.03
C ILE A 8 -32.01 27.05 -5.02
N ALA A 9 -32.18 27.29 -6.33
CA ALA A 9 -31.48 26.52 -7.37
C ALA A 9 -29.95 26.69 -7.30
N LEU A 10 -29.49 27.91 -7.01
CA LEU A 10 -28.06 28.22 -6.91
C LEU A 10 -27.41 27.57 -5.68
N VAL A 11 -28.12 27.55 -4.54
CA VAL A 11 -27.67 26.82 -3.33
C VAL A 11 -27.63 25.31 -3.57
N PHE A 12 -28.61 24.76 -4.29
CA PHE A 12 -28.61 23.34 -4.65
C PHE A 12 -27.43 22.97 -5.57
N PHE A 13 -27.12 23.82 -6.54
CA PHE A 13 -25.97 23.62 -7.44
C PHE A 13 -24.63 23.74 -6.70
N LEU A 14 -24.52 24.67 -5.74
CA LEU A 14 -23.33 24.82 -4.91
C LEU A 14 -23.12 23.61 -3.99
N ALA A 15 -24.21 23.09 -3.39
CA ALA A 15 -24.16 21.89 -2.56
C ALA A 15 -23.76 20.64 -3.37
N LEU A 16 -24.25 20.50 -4.61
CA LEU A 16 -23.88 19.42 -5.53
C LEU A 16 -22.40 19.47 -5.94
N LEU A 17 -21.84 20.67 -6.14
CA LEU A 17 -20.42 20.85 -6.41
C LEU A 17 -19.54 20.46 -5.22
N ILE A 18 -19.96 20.78 -3.99
CA ILE A 18 -19.22 20.43 -2.77
C ILE A 18 -19.27 18.91 -2.52
N THR A 19 -20.42 18.26 -2.71
CA THR A 19 -20.52 16.80 -2.52
C THR A 19 -19.81 16.00 -3.62
N SER A 20 -19.74 16.52 -4.85
CA SER A 20 -18.96 15.88 -5.94
C SER A 20 -17.44 16.06 -5.81
N GLY A 21 -16.99 17.05 -5.03
CA GLY A 21 -15.58 17.30 -4.70
C GLY A 21 -15.07 16.46 -3.53
N CYS A 22 -15.96 15.91 -2.71
CA CYS A 22 -15.64 14.85 -1.74
C CYS A 22 -15.46 13.52 -2.48
N ARG A 23 -14.43 13.44 -3.34
CA ARG A 23 -13.84 12.14 -3.64
C ARG A 23 -13.35 11.62 -2.29
N ILE A 24 -14.10 10.64 -1.78
CA ILE A 24 -13.68 9.68 -0.78
C ILE A 24 -12.25 9.30 -1.17
N ILE A 25 -11.27 9.87 -0.48
CA ILE A 25 -9.90 9.39 -0.56
C ILE A 25 -10.04 7.95 -0.06
N PRO A 26 -9.80 6.93 -0.89
CA PRO A 26 -9.93 5.57 -0.44
C PRO A 26 -9.02 5.44 0.78
N TRP A 27 -9.63 5.13 1.92
CA TRP A 27 -8.90 4.78 3.10
C TRP A 27 -8.18 3.48 2.76
N PHE A 28 -6.88 3.54 2.53
CA PHE A 28 -6.11 2.38 2.11
C PHE A 28 -6.22 1.32 3.22
N GLY A 29 -6.75 0.16 2.82
CA GLY A 29 -7.32 -0.88 3.71
C GLY A 29 -8.75 -1.28 3.35
N ASP A 30 -9.58 -0.35 2.86
CA ASP A 30 -10.92 -0.60 2.31
C ASP A 30 -10.85 -0.71 0.78
N TYR A 31 -10.22 -1.78 0.30
CA TYR A 31 -10.46 -2.20 -1.09
C TYR A 31 -11.93 -2.64 -1.19
N GLY A 32 -12.66 -2.20 -2.21
CA GLY A 32 -14.10 -2.46 -2.34
C GLY A 32 -14.39 -3.93 -2.07
N GLU A 33 -15.30 -4.19 -1.11
CA GLU A 33 -15.56 -5.48 -0.44
C GLU A 33 -15.02 -6.69 -1.21
N SER A 34 -13.72 -6.94 -1.10
CA SER A 34 -13.20 -8.22 -1.52
C SER A 34 -13.69 -9.19 -0.46
N THR A 35 -14.41 -10.24 -0.84
CA THR A 35 -14.82 -11.34 0.05
C THR A 35 -13.62 -12.12 0.61
N GLU A 36 -12.41 -11.57 0.51
CA GLU A 36 -11.16 -12.07 1.04
C GLU A 36 -11.13 -11.86 2.56
N TYR A 37 -11.40 -12.93 3.29
CA TYR A 37 -11.15 -12.97 4.74
C TYR A 37 -9.64 -12.95 4.97
N LEU A 38 -9.05 -11.76 5.12
CA LEU A 38 -7.71 -11.63 5.67
C LEU A 38 -7.77 -11.98 7.17
N PRO A 39 -6.90 -12.87 7.67
CA PRO A 39 -6.79 -13.11 9.10
C PRO A 39 -6.36 -11.83 9.82
N LYS A 40 -6.54 -11.79 11.14
CA LYS A 40 -6.20 -10.63 11.95
C LYS A 40 -4.73 -10.27 11.78
N GLY A 41 -4.46 -9.09 11.21
CA GLY A 41 -3.12 -8.52 11.09
C GLY A 41 -2.58 -7.98 12.42
N GLU A 42 -1.26 -7.88 12.50
CA GLU A 42 -0.52 -7.29 13.62
C GLU A 42 0.15 -5.98 13.18
N VAL A 43 -0.11 -4.89 13.91
CA VAL A 43 0.60 -3.62 13.68
C VAL A 43 2.03 -3.75 14.21
N ILE A 44 3.01 -3.79 13.31
CA ILE A 44 4.44 -3.94 13.63
C ILE A 44 5.20 -2.62 13.62
N LEU A 45 4.59 -1.55 13.09
CA LEU A 45 5.08 -0.18 13.21
C LEU A 45 3.88 0.76 13.25
N SER A 46 3.89 1.76 14.13
CA SER A 46 3.01 2.92 14.06
C SER A 46 3.78 4.11 14.64
N ARG A 47 4.18 5.06 13.79
CA ARG A 47 5.11 6.13 14.19
C ARG A 47 4.82 7.48 13.54
N ASN A 48 4.85 8.51 14.38
CA ASN A 48 5.13 9.93 14.07
C ASN A 48 6.38 10.16 13.20
N VAL A 49 6.29 10.52 11.92
CA VAL A 49 7.47 10.83 11.08
C VAL A 49 7.35 12.24 10.51
N GLU A 50 8.33 13.09 10.81
CA GLU A 50 8.45 14.40 10.18
C GLU A 50 8.88 14.26 8.72
N ALA A 51 8.36 15.11 7.82
CA ALA A 51 8.68 15.05 6.40
C ALA A 51 10.18 15.22 6.09
N SER A 52 10.89 15.94 6.95
CA SER A 52 12.33 16.19 6.86
C SER A 52 13.20 15.00 7.29
N GLN A 53 12.61 13.99 7.94
CA GLN A 53 13.34 12.88 8.53
C GLN A 53 13.22 11.61 7.69
N ALA A 54 14.27 10.78 7.72
CA ALA A 54 14.22 9.44 7.15
C ALA A 54 13.55 8.47 8.14
N LEU A 55 12.79 7.52 7.61
CA LEU A 55 12.26 6.39 8.37
C LEU A 55 13.01 5.13 7.99
N SER A 56 13.50 4.41 8.99
CA SER A 56 14.04 3.06 8.83
C SER A 56 13.33 2.10 9.77
N PHE A 57 12.82 1.01 9.20
CA PHE A 57 12.16 -0.07 9.91
C PHE A 57 12.77 -1.41 9.48
N SER A 58 12.97 -2.31 10.44
CA SER A 58 13.47 -3.65 10.19
C SER A 58 12.74 -4.65 11.07
N SER A 59 12.19 -5.68 10.44
CA SER A 59 11.75 -6.94 11.04
C SER A 59 12.61 -8.09 10.48
N PRO A 60 12.46 -9.34 10.97
CA PRO A 60 13.22 -10.47 10.46
C PRO A 60 13.04 -10.76 8.96
N GLN A 61 11.84 -10.54 8.41
CA GLN A 61 11.50 -10.88 7.02
C GLN A 61 11.25 -9.66 6.13
N PHE A 62 11.20 -8.46 6.71
CA PHE A 62 10.85 -7.25 5.98
C PHE A 62 11.59 -6.03 6.50
N LYS A 63 12.07 -5.18 5.59
CA LYS A 63 12.63 -3.87 5.91
C LYS A 63 12.01 -2.82 5.01
N LEU A 64 11.77 -1.65 5.59
CA LEU A 64 11.30 -0.46 4.90
C LEU A 64 12.28 0.68 5.20
N TYR A 65 12.73 1.35 4.16
CA TYR A 65 13.45 2.61 4.26
C TYR A 65 12.74 3.68 3.44
N ILE A 66 12.34 4.77 4.08
CA ILE A 66 11.80 5.97 3.43
C ILE A 66 12.84 7.08 3.61
N PRO A 67 13.42 7.63 2.52
CA PRO A 67 14.42 8.68 2.65
C PRO A 67 13.83 10.00 3.16
N ALA A 68 14.69 10.85 3.72
CA ALA A 68 14.32 12.19 4.16
C ALA A 68 13.76 13.01 2.99
N GLY A 69 12.66 13.72 3.21
CA GLY A 69 11.99 14.51 2.18
C GLY A 69 11.15 13.69 1.19
N ALA A 70 10.98 12.39 1.40
CA ALA A 70 10.09 11.57 0.56
C ALA A 70 8.61 11.75 0.94
N LEU A 71 8.33 11.91 2.24
CA LEU A 71 6.99 12.25 2.72
C LEU A 71 6.70 13.72 2.39
N ARG A 72 5.49 14.00 1.91
CA ARG A 72 5.07 15.37 1.55
C ARG A 72 4.83 16.26 2.76
N TYR A 73 4.42 15.66 3.87
CA TYR A 73 4.07 16.32 5.12
C TYR A 73 4.33 15.38 6.30
N ASP A 74 4.38 15.93 7.50
CA ASP A 74 4.51 15.14 8.73
C ASP A 74 3.34 14.16 8.80
N SER A 75 3.67 12.88 8.94
CA SER A 75 2.72 11.80 8.77
C SER A 75 2.93 10.71 9.79
N ARG A 76 1.87 10.01 10.16
CA ARG A 76 1.97 8.72 10.84
C ARG A 76 2.13 7.63 9.79
N VAL A 77 3.23 6.88 9.85
CA VAL A 77 3.43 5.67 9.05
C VAL A 77 3.09 4.46 9.90
N GLU A 78 2.22 3.61 9.37
CA GLU A 78 1.77 2.37 9.99
C GLU A 78 2.06 1.18 9.07
N ILE A 79 2.59 0.10 9.65
CA ILE A 79 2.83 -1.15 8.93
C ILE A 79 2.08 -2.26 9.65
N THR A 80 1.16 -2.90 8.94
CA THR A 80 0.42 -4.06 9.42
C THR A 80 0.90 -5.30 8.70
N ARG A 81 1.26 -6.32 9.47
CA ARG A 81 1.70 -7.63 9.01
C ARG A 81 0.56 -8.63 9.09
N TYR A 82 0.31 -9.33 8.01
CA TYR A 82 -0.62 -10.44 7.94
C TYR A 82 0.17 -11.74 7.72
N PRO A 83 -0.16 -12.83 8.42
CA PRO A 83 0.51 -14.11 8.23
C PRO A 83 0.39 -14.59 6.78
N LEU A 84 1.29 -15.47 6.34
CA LEU A 84 1.27 -16.01 4.98
C LEU A 84 -0.09 -16.62 4.64
N LEU A 85 -0.75 -16.10 3.60
CA LEU A 85 -2.06 -16.53 3.15
C LEU A 85 -1.93 -17.37 1.89
N LEU A 86 -2.01 -18.69 2.03
CA LEU A 86 -1.95 -19.60 0.88
C LEU A 86 -3.24 -19.59 0.05
N SER A 87 -4.34 -19.08 0.61
CA SER A 87 -5.63 -18.93 -0.05
C SER A 87 -6.24 -17.58 0.32
N GLY A 88 -7.11 -17.04 -0.55
CA GLY A 88 -7.84 -15.80 -0.28
C GLY A 88 -7.14 -14.52 -0.74
N LEU A 89 -6.00 -14.61 -1.42
CA LEU A 89 -5.46 -13.50 -2.21
C LEU A 89 -5.83 -13.80 -3.66
N ASN A 90 -6.65 -12.96 -4.31
CA ASN A 90 -7.01 -13.09 -5.73
C ASN A 90 -5.82 -12.83 -6.67
N LEU A 91 -4.71 -13.52 -6.46
CA LEU A 91 -3.52 -13.52 -7.32
C LEU A 91 -3.82 -14.28 -8.62
N PRO A 92 -3.14 -13.96 -9.74
CA PRO A 92 -3.22 -14.78 -10.94
C PRO A 92 -2.79 -16.22 -10.64
N LYS A 93 -3.41 -17.20 -11.32
CA LYS A 93 -3.34 -18.63 -10.94
C LYS A 93 -1.94 -19.21 -10.98
N GLU A 94 -1.03 -18.57 -11.72
CA GLU A 94 0.36 -19.00 -11.90
C GLU A 94 1.26 -18.63 -10.71
N TYR A 95 0.81 -17.74 -9.83
CA TYR A 95 1.63 -17.17 -8.76
C TYR A 95 1.20 -17.66 -7.39
N ARG A 96 2.18 -18.00 -6.56
CA ARG A 96 1.95 -18.41 -5.17
C ARG A 96 2.63 -17.45 -4.20
N PRO A 97 1.95 -16.99 -3.14
CA PRO A 97 2.59 -16.18 -2.12
C PRO A 97 3.61 -17.03 -1.32
N VAL A 98 4.78 -16.45 -1.10
CA VAL A 98 5.90 -17.07 -0.35
C VAL A 98 6.36 -16.24 0.85
N SER A 99 5.76 -15.06 1.06
CA SER A 99 5.97 -14.23 2.24
C SER A 99 4.66 -13.85 2.93
N GLU A 100 4.78 -13.37 4.16
CA GLU A 100 3.74 -12.57 4.80
C GLU A 100 3.35 -11.35 3.94
N LEU A 101 2.14 -10.85 4.15
CA LEU A 101 1.63 -9.64 3.52
C LEU A 101 1.89 -8.44 4.44
N TYR A 102 2.42 -7.37 3.87
CA TYR A 102 2.75 -6.13 4.57
C TYR A 102 1.93 -4.98 4.00
N SER A 103 0.96 -4.49 4.75
CA SER A 103 0.18 -3.29 4.42
C SER A 103 0.88 -2.07 4.99
N ILE A 104 1.23 -1.11 4.12
CA ILE A 104 1.91 0.13 4.50
C ILE A 104 0.94 1.28 4.33
N ASN A 105 0.49 1.85 5.44
CA ASN A 105 -0.49 2.93 5.47
C ASN A 105 0.12 4.21 6.03
N VAL A 106 -0.36 5.36 5.53
CA VAL A 106 0.12 6.67 5.98
C VAL A 106 -1.07 7.58 6.28
N LEU A 107 -0.96 8.35 7.37
CA LEU A 107 -1.97 9.30 7.81
C LEU A 107 -1.36 10.71 7.95
N PRO A 108 -1.92 11.76 7.33
CA PRO A 108 -3.08 11.71 6.44
C PRO A 108 -2.81 10.91 5.17
N ALA A 109 -3.87 10.37 4.56
CA ALA A 109 -3.74 9.42 3.47
C ALA A 109 -3.23 10.06 2.18
N PHE A 110 -2.13 9.51 1.68
CA PHE A 110 -1.62 9.72 0.32
C PHE A 110 -0.93 8.46 -0.17
N ASN A 111 -0.89 8.29 -1.48
CA ASN A 111 -0.34 7.08 -2.10
C ASN A 111 1.07 7.28 -2.64
N THR A 112 1.48 8.49 -3.02
CA THR A 112 2.74 8.73 -3.74
C THR A 112 3.76 9.51 -2.92
N LEU A 113 4.97 8.95 -2.83
CA LEU A 113 6.16 9.56 -2.27
C LEU A 113 6.83 10.48 -3.28
N SER A 114 7.49 11.53 -2.79
CA SER A 114 8.30 12.44 -3.61
C SER A 114 9.64 11.82 -4.04
N GLN A 115 10.08 10.76 -3.35
CA GLN A 115 11.31 10.03 -3.60
C GLN A 115 11.07 8.54 -3.33
N ALA A 116 11.81 7.66 -4.01
CA ALA A 116 11.59 6.22 -3.89
C ALA A 116 11.94 5.72 -2.48
N ALA A 117 11.04 4.95 -1.88
CA ALA A 117 11.32 4.12 -0.72
C ALA A 117 11.92 2.78 -1.15
N THR A 118 12.73 2.19 -0.28
CA THR A 118 13.31 0.87 -0.49
C THR A 118 12.60 -0.15 0.40
N LEU A 119 12.11 -1.21 -0.22
CA LEU A 119 11.56 -2.39 0.42
C LEU A 119 12.56 -3.53 0.29
N LYS A 120 12.76 -4.29 1.37
CA LYS A 120 13.56 -5.51 1.34
C LYS A 120 12.79 -6.65 2.00
N PHE A 121 12.61 -7.74 1.27
CA PHE A 121 12.02 -8.98 1.77
C PHE A 121 13.10 -10.03 1.92
N SER A 122 13.10 -10.74 3.03
CA SER A 122 13.98 -11.89 3.27
C SER A 122 13.16 -13.18 3.25
N ILE A 123 13.44 -14.04 2.27
CA ILE A 123 12.71 -15.27 1.99
C ILE A 123 13.40 -16.42 2.72
N ALA A 124 12.84 -16.84 3.85
CA ALA A 124 13.48 -17.81 4.75
C ALA A 124 13.84 -19.15 4.09
N ASN A 125 13.07 -19.59 3.09
CA ASN A 125 13.24 -20.87 2.40
C ASN A 125 13.39 -20.68 0.88
N ALA A 126 14.19 -19.70 0.45
CA ALA A 126 14.46 -19.49 -0.97
C ALA A 126 15.09 -20.75 -1.59
N VAL A 127 14.51 -21.24 -2.67
CA VAL A 127 14.97 -22.43 -3.40
C VAL A 127 15.76 -21.98 -4.62
N ALA A 128 16.98 -22.49 -4.75
CA ALA A 128 17.84 -22.19 -5.90
C ALA A 128 17.14 -22.60 -7.21
N GLY A 129 17.17 -21.71 -8.20
CA GLY A 129 16.53 -21.91 -9.51
C GLY A 129 15.05 -21.49 -9.58
N ARG A 130 14.43 -21.09 -8.46
CA ARG A 130 13.13 -20.41 -8.48
C ARG A 130 13.29 -18.91 -8.74
N SER A 131 12.24 -18.32 -9.31
CA SER A 131 12.14 -16.88 -9.54
C SER A 131 11.20 -16.29 -8.51
N TYR A 132 11.62 -15.21 -7.87
CA TYR A 132 10.81 -14.51 -6.90
C TYR A 132 10.50 -13.09 -7.40
N MET A 133 9.29 -12.63 -7.13
CA MET A 133 8.78 -11.33 -7.56
C MET A 133 8.06 -10.64 -6.40
N ALA A 134 8.16 -9.32 -6.30
CA ALA A 134 7.32 -8.58 -5.37
C ALA A 134 6.00 -8.25 -6.06
N ALA A 135 4.90 -8.59 -5.41
CA ALA A 135 3.57 -8.20 -5.82
C ALA A 135 3.06 -7.06 -4.92
N TYR A 136 2.32 -6.14 -5.51
CA TYR A 136 1.67 -5.04 -4.81
C TYR A 136 0.23 -4.85 -5.26
N ARG A 137 -0.60 -4.29 -4.39
CA ARG A 137 -2.01 -4.01 -4.68
C ARG A 137 -2.20 -2.56 -5.16
N ASP A 138 -2.74 -2.37 -6.35
CA ASP A 138 -3.05 -1.03 -6.84
C ASP A 138 -4.30 -0.44 -6.17
N SER A 139 -4.65 0.80 -6.55
CA SER A 139 -5.84 1.49 -6.04
C SER A 139 -7.16 0.80 -6.42
N ASP A 140 -7.16 -0.05 -7.43
CA ASP A 140 -8.34 -0.81 -7.85
C ASP A 140 -8.43 -2.17 -7.13
N GLY A 141 -7.52 -2.46 -6.20
CA GLY A 141 -7.45 -3.72 -5.48
C GLY A 141 -6.81 -4.87 -6.27
N LYS A 142 -6.26 -4.59 -7.46
CA LYS A 142 -5.64 -5.61 -8.31
C LYS A 142 -4.17 -5.80 -7.97
N TRP A 143 -3.74 -7.05 -8.05
CA TRP A 143 -2.33 -7.42 -7.87
C TRP A 143 -1.53 -7.13 -9.13
N ASN A 144 -0.44 -6.40 -8.95
CA ASN A 144 0.55 -6.06 -9.96
C ASN A 144 1.95 -6.48 -9.47
N PHE A 145 2.93 -6.54 -10.39
CA PHE A 145 4.29 -6.97 -10.08
C PHE A 145 5.27 -5.82 -10.19
N ALA A 146 6.09 -5.63 -9.16
CA ALA A 146 7.10 -4.58 -9.14
C ALA A 146 8.36 -4.99 -9.90
N SER A 147 9.04 -3.98 -10.45
CA SER A 147 10.34 -4.16 -11.09
C SER A 147 11.47 -4.20 -10.04
N PRO A 148 12.53 -5.01 -10.26
CA PRO A 148 12.71 -5.93 -11.37
C PRO A 148 11.79 -7.15 -11.23
N LEU A 149 11.24 -7.59 -12.38
CA LEU A 149 10.15 -8.56 -12.43
C LEU A 149 10.51 -9.86 -11.72
N ALA A 150 11.58 -10.55 -12.14
CA ALA A 150 11.98 -11.81 -11.54
C ALA A 150 13.47 -11.79 -11.20
N GLN A 151 13.82 -12.12 -9.96
CA GLN A 151 15.20 -12.24 -9.54
C GLN A 151 15.48 -13.68 -9.09
N THR A 152 16.52 -14.30 -9.65
CA THR A 152 17.05 -15.59 -9.16
C THR A 152 17.90 -15.29 -7.93
N LEU A 153 17.24 -15.20 -6.78
CA LEU A 153 17.86 -14.72 -5.55
C LEU A 153 18.32 -15.87 -4.66
N THR A 154 19.35 -15.59 -3.87
CA THR A 154 19.84 -16.47 -2.80
C THR A 154 19.04 -16.32 -1.50
N SER A 155 18.46 -15.15 -1.21
CA SER A 155 17.60 -14.97 -0.01
C SER A 155 16.80 -13.66 0.03
N ASP A 156 17.31 -12.57 -0.55
CA ASP A 156 16.77 -11.23 -0.34
C ASP A 156 16.25 -10.58 -1.63
N LEU A 157 15.00 -10.12 -1.61
CA LEU A 157 14.39 -9.36 -2.70
C LEU A 157 14.33 -7.87 -2.32
N VAL A 158 14.95 -7.02 -3.13
CA VAL A 158 14.95 -5.56 -2.93
C VAL A 158 14.15 -4.91 -4.04
N VAL A 159 13.27 -3.98 -3.66
CA VAL A 159 12.38 -3.24 -4.57
C VAL A 159 12.38 -1.77 -4.18
N GLU A 160 12.38 -0.90 -5.19
CA GLU A 160 12.14 0.52 -5.02
C GLU A 160 10.72 0.86 -5.43
N THR A 161 10.05 1.69 -4.63
CA THR A 161 8.67 2.10 -4.90
C THR A 161 8.45 3.57 -4.57
N LEU A 162 7.65 4.22 -5.40
CA LEU A 162 7.09 5.55 -5.11
C LEU A 162 5.72 5.45 -4.44
N ASN A 163 5.16 4.25 -4.28
CA ASN A 163 3.80 4.08 -3.81
C ASN A 163 3.71 3.31 -2.49
N PHE A 164 2.87 3.80 -1.59
CA PHE A 164 2.33 3.02 -0.49
C PHE A 164 1.25 2.07 -0.99
N SER A 165 1.27 0.84 -0.50
CA SER A 165 0.44 -0.27 -0.97
C SER A 165 0.55 -1.45 0.00
N ASP A 166 -0.18 -2.51 -0.29
CA ASP A 166 0.04 -3.82 0.30
C ASP A 166 1.05 -4.60 -0.53
N TRP A 167 2.03 -5.21 0.13
CA TRP A 167 3.15 -5.88 -0.51
C TRP A 167 3.32 -7.30 -0.02
N LEU A 168 3.67 -8.20 -0.93
CA LEU A 168 4.11 -9.56 -0.64
C LEU A 168 5.09 -10.05 -1.71
N VAL A 169 5.72 -11.19 -1.45
CA VAL A 169 6.55 -11.89 -2.43
C VAL A 169 5.78 -13.10 -2.98
N VAL A 170 5.84 -13.28 -4.29
CA VAL A 170 5.36 -14.47 -5.00
C VAL A 170 6.49 -15.26 -5.64
N GLU A 171 6.23 -16.54 -5.88
CA GLU A 171 6.98 -17.42 -6.79
C GLU A 171 6.12 -17.87 -7.97
#